data_AF-A0A960SDU0-F1
#
_entry.id   AF-A0A960SDU0-F1
#
_cell.length_a   1.000
_cell.length_b   1.000
_cell.length_c   1.000
_cell.angle_alpha   90.00
_cell.angle_beta   90.00
_cell.angle_gamma   90.00
#
_symmetry.space_group_name_H-M   'P 1'
#
loop_
_entity.id
_entity.type
_entity.pdbx_description
1 polymer ?
#
loop_
_entity_poly.entity_id
_entity_poly.type
_entity_poly.pdbx_seq_one_letter_code
_entity_poly.pdbx_strand_id
1 'polypeptide(L)' 'MYPTLQSRMSDKSTQLNSTDHSLFPKSRRIYVQGIRPDVQVPMREIALQDT' A
#
# COMPACT_ATOMS: atom_id res chain seq x y z
N MET A 1 -6.48 37.55 29.29
CA MET A 1 -6.12 37.50 27.86
C MET A 1 -4.78 36.78 27.75
N TYR A 2 -4.72 35.59 27.16
CA TYR A 2 -3.46 34.85 26.97
C TYR A 2 -3.36 34.46 25.48
N PRO A 3 -2.25 34.72 24.78
CA PRO A 3 -2.10 34.23 23.42
C PRO A 3 -1.73 32.74 23.46
N THR A 4 -2.51 31.92 22.77
CA THR A 4 -2.17 30.51 22.55
C THR A 4 -1.11 30.42 21.45
N LEU A 5 0.00 29.75 21.73
CA LEU A 5 1.01 29.42 20.74
C LEU A 5 0.45 28.34 19.80
N GLN A 6 -0.12 28.73 18.67
CA GLN A 6 -0.41 27.81 17.57
C GLN A 6 0.93 27.31 16.98
N SER A 7 1.41 26.18 17.49
CA SER A 7 2.48 25.40 16.86
C SER A 7 1.95 24.89 15.52
N ARG A 8 2.43 25.47 14.42
CA ARG A 8 2.11 25.02 13.06
C ARG A 8 2.76 23.67 12.85
N MET A 9 2.04 22.58 13.11
CA MET A 9 2.43 21.26 12.64
C MET A 9 2.38 21.30 11.10
N SER A 10 3.55 21.25 10.49
CA SER A 10 3.72 21.24 9.05
C SER A 10 3.05 20.00 8.47
N ASP A 11 1.95 20.18 7.73
CA ASP A 11 1.29 19.15 6.92
C ASP A 11 2.18 18.75 5.74
N LYS A 12 3.29 18.08 6.01
CA LYS A 12 4.02 17.30 5.01
C LYS A 12 3.86 15.84 5.35
N SER A 13 2.67 15.31 5.06
CA SER A 13 2.55 13.88 4.77
C SER A 13 3.42 13.64 3.54
N THR A 14 4.64 13.15 3.76
CA THR A 14 5.50 12.65 2.70
C THR A 14 4.73 11.54 2.02
N GLN A 15 4.09 11.87 0.89
CA GLN A 15 3.40 10.92 0.05
C GLN A 15 4.46 9.95 -0.43
N LEU A 16 4.56 8.81 0.25
CA LEU A 16 5.39 7.69 -0.17
C LEU A 16 4.76 7.17 -1.46
N ASN A 17 5.14 7.79 -2.57
CA ASN A 17 5.00 7.23 -3.90
C ASN A 17 5.99 6.05 -3.94
N SER A 18 5.63 4.94 -3.28
CA SER A 18 6.41 3.71 -3.29
C SER A 18 6.27 3.08 -4.67
N THR A 19 6.95 3.66 -5.66
CA THR A 19 6.80 3.27 -7.06
C THR A 19 7.72 2.12 -7.44
N ASP A 20 8.70 1.70 -6.63
CA ASP A 20 9.66 0.69 -7.08
C ASP A 20 10.23 -0.22 -5.97
N HIS A 21 9.41 -1.14 -5.49
CA HIS A 21 9.91 -2.35 -4.81
C HIS A 21 9.22 -3.61 -5.37
N SER A 22 9.20 -3.74 -6.71
CA SER A 22 8.75 -4.98 -7.33
C SER A 22 9.88 -6.00 -7.36
N LEU A 23 10.08 -6.73 -6.26
CA LEU A 23 10.99 -7.90 -6.20
C LEU A 23 10.67 -8.96 -7.26
N PHE A 24 9.46 -8.91 -7.85
CA PHE A 24 8.98 -9.85 -8.84
C PHE A 24 8.48 -9.08 -10.07
N PRO A 25 9.34 -8.82 -11.07
CA PRO A 25 8.92 -8.19 -12.32
C PRO A 25 7.85 -9.08 -12.97
N LYS A 26 6.72 -8.50 -13.38
CA LYS A 26 5.50 -9.20 -13.83
C LYS A 26 4.68 -9.87 -12.71
N SER A 27 4.67 -9.27 -11.52
CA SER A 27 3.74 -9.63 -10.46
C SER A 27 2.62 -8.60 -10.29
N ARG A 28 1.46 -9.05 -9.77
CA ARG A 28 0.35 -8.17 -9.43
C ARG A 28 -0.32 -8.59 -8.12
N ARG A 29 -0.91 -7.61 -7.42
CA ARG A 29 -1.76 -7.87 -6.25
C ARG A 29 -3.08 -8.47 -6.72
N ILE A 30 -3.48 -9.57 -6.09
CA ILE A 30 -4.79 -10.18 -6.29
C ILE A 30 -5.48 -10.31 -4.93
N TYR A 31 -6.80 -10.47 -4.96
CA TYR A 31 -7.60 -10.76 -3.78
C TYR A 31 -8.33 -12.06 -4.02
N VAL A 32 -8.14 -13.03 -3.11
CA VAL A 32 -8.80 -14.34 -3.19
C VAL A 32 -9.91 -14.38 -2.15
N GLN A 33 -11.09 -14.87 -2.57
CA GLN A 33 -12.23 -15.04 -1.70
C GLN A 33 -11.90 -16.05 -0.59
N GLY A 34 -12.04 -15.63 0.67
CA GLY A 34 -11.92 -16.52 1.82
C GLY A 34 -13.18 -17.34 2.02
N ILE A 35 -13.14 -18.26 3.00
CA ILE A 35 -14.31 -19.08 3.37
C ILE A 35 -15.51 -18.23 3.80
N ARG A 36 -15.24 -17.08 4.44
CA ARG A 36 -16.28 -16.11 4.74
C ARG A 36 -16.46 -15.19 3.52
N PRO A 37 -17.71 -14.94 3.09
CA PRO A 37 -18.00 -14.20 1.86
C PRO A 37 -17.54 -12.73 1.91
N ASP A 38 -17.39 -12.16 3.10
CA ASP A 38 -16.92 -10.80 3.35
C ASP A 38 -15.39 -10.67 3.36
N VAL A 39 -14.66 -11.78 3.40
CA VAL A 39 -13.19 -11.77 3.54
C VAL A 39 -12.51 -11.92 2.19
N GLN A 40 -11.60 -10.98 1.90
CA GLN A 40 -10.70 -11.04 0.77
C GLN A 40 -9.25 -11.08 1.24
N VAL A 41 -8.54 -12.15 0.88
CA VAL A 41 -7.14 -12.36 1.29
C VAL A 41 -6.22 -11.73 0.24
N PRO A 42 -5.34 -10.80 0.62
CA PRO A 42 -4.39 -10.22 -0.30
C PRO A 42 -3.30 -11.24 -0.63
N MET A 43 -3.11 -11.50 -1.92
CA MET A 43 -2.07 -12.38 -2.43
C MET A 43 -1.27 -11.64 -3.52
N ARG A 44 -0.18 -12.27 -3.97
CA ARG A 44 0.60 -11.81 -5.12
C ARG A 44 0.68 -12.91 -6.17
N GLU A 45 0.17 -12.63 -7.36
CA GLU A 45 0.32 -13.49 -8.53
C GLU A 45 1.64 -13.15 -9.23
N ILE A 46 2.40 -14.16 -9.64
CA ILE A 46 3.68 -14.01 -10.35
C ILE A 46 3.59 -14.78 -11.66
N ALA A 47 3.76 -14.09 -12.79
CA ALA A 47 3.83 -14.73 -14.10
C ALA A 47 5.24 -15.27 -14.36
N LEU A 48 5.35 -16.58 -14.57
CA LEU A 48 6.59 -17.24 -14.98
C LEU A 48 6.70 -17.24 -16.51
N GLN A 49 7.93 -17.33 -17.04
CA GLN A 49 8.18 -17.55 -18.46
C GLN A 49 8.86 -18.90 -18.65
N ASP A 50 8.51 -19.59 -19.73
CA ASP A 50 9.22 -20.79 -20.17
C ASP A 50 10.66 -20.44 -20.57
N THR A 51 11.57 -21.39 -20.42
CA THR A 51 13.04 -21.18 -20.53
C THR A 51 13.53 -21.27 -21.96
#